data_AF-I3S7I8-F1
#
_entry.id   AF-I3S7I8-F1
#
_cell.length_a   1.000
_cell.length_b   1.000
_cell.length_c   1.000
_cell.angle_alpha   90.00
_cell.angle_beta   90.00
_cell.angle_gamma   90.00
#
_symmetry.space_group_name_H-M   'P 1'
#
loop_
_entity.id
_entity.type
_entity.pdbx_description
1 polymer ?
#
loop_
_entity_poly.entity_id
_entity_poly.type
_entity_poly.pdbx_seq_one_letter_code
_entity_poly.pdbx_strand_id
1 'polypeptide(L)' 'MVSRGHKRTAMYRNLQLLRSISCSHSRRRKASVLLDVSEYIQGLKQKLQELNQLQVAKAQKIIDYDLMP' A
#
# COMPACT_ATOMS: atom_id res chain seq x y z
N MET A 1 18.08 23.33 -18.62
CA MET A 1 17.10 22.31 -19.07
C MET A 1 17.59 20.91 -18.69
N VAL A 2 16.78 20.09 -18.01
CA VAL A 2 17.17 18.70 -17.65
C VAL A 2 17.17 17.83 -18.91
N SER A 3 18.27 17.09 -19.15
CA SER A 3 18.39 16.26 -20.35
C SER A 3 17.46 15.05 -20.34
N ARG A 4 17.09 14.56 -21.53
CA ARG A 4 16.22 13.37 -21.69
C ARG A 4 16.82 12.12 -21.03
N GLY A 5 18.15 12.01 -21.01
CA GLY A 5 18.89 10.93 -20.34
C GLY A 5 18.70 10.94 -18.82
N HIS A 6 18.82 12.10 -18.19
CA HIS A 6 18.58 12.26 -16.75
C HIS A 6 17.16 11.84 -16.35
N LYS A 7 16.15 12.23 -17.15
CA LYS A 7 14.75 11.81 -16.92
C LYS A 7 14.57 10.29 -17.01
N ARG A 8 15.22 9.63 -17.98
CA ARG A 8 15.20 8.16 -18.09
C ARG A 8 15.85 7.49 -16.88
N THR A 9 17.04 7.94 -16.46
CA THR A 9 17.73 7.37 -15.30
C THR A 9 16.91 7.51 -14.02
N ALA A 10 16.29 8.67 -13.79
CA ALA A 10 15.40 8.90 -12.65
C ALA A 10 14.21 7.93 -12.65
N MET A 11 13.57 7.72 -13.82
CA MET A 11 12.49 6.75 -13.97
C MET A 11 12.92 5.33 -13.59
N TYR A 12 14.09 4.86 -14.05
CA TYR A 12 14.57 3.52 -13.71
C TYR A 12 14.87 3.34 -12.22
N ARG A 13 15.45 4.38 -11.58
CA ARG A 13 15.67 4.39 -10.12
C ARG A 13 14.35 4.29 -9.36
N ASN A 14 13.35 5.07 -9.74
CA ASN A 14 12.03 5.04 -9.12
C ASN A 14 11.37 3.67 -9.27
N LEU A 15 11.48 3.03 -10.44
CA LEU A 15 10.94 1.69 -10.65
C LEU A 15 11.62 0.62 -9.79
N GLN A 16 12.95 0.71 -9.60
CA GLN A 16 13.67 -0.19 -8.71
C GLN A 16 13.23 0.00 -7.26
N LEU A 17 13.05 1.25 -6.82
CA LEU A 17 12.56 1.56 -5.48
C LEU A 17 11.13 1.06 -5.26
N LEU A 18 10.22 1.28 -6.21
CA LEU A 18 8.86 0.72 -6.14
C LEU A 18 8.89 -0.80 -5.97
N ARG A 19 9.79 -1.46 -6.67
CA ARG A 19 9.93 -2.91 -6.65
C ARG A 19 10.48 -3.46 -5.33
N SER A 20 11.42 -2.75 -4.70
CA SER A 20 11.89 -3.14 -3.36
C SER A 20 10.81 -2.98 -2.30
N ILE A 21 9.94 -1.97 -2.45
CA ILE A 21 8.86 -1.70 -1.48
C ILE A 21 7.72 -2.74 -1.62
N SER A 22 7.31 -3.06 -2.85
CA SER A 22 6.19 -4.00 -3.07
C SER A 22 6.60 -5.49 -2.99
N CYS A 23 7.87 -5.79 -2.71
CA CYS A 23 8.44 -7.15 -2.78
C CYS A 23 8.09 -7.89 -4.08
N SER A 24 7.87 -7.13 -5.17
CA SER A 24 7.42 -7.67 -6.45
C SER A 24 8.48 -8.58 -7.06
N HIS A 25 8.13 -9.87 -7.18
CA HIS A 25 8.96 -10.87 -7.83
C HIS A 25 8.95 -10.76 -9.37
N SER A 26 8.19 -9.81 -9.92
CA SER A 26 8.00 -9.58 -11.35
C SER A 26 9.29 -9.05 -12.01
N ARG A 27 10.18 -9.99 -12.37
CA ARG A 27 11.56 -9.70 -12.83
C ARG A 27 11.69 -8.95 -14.16
N ARG A 28 10.62 -8.78 -14.96
CA ARG A 28 10.81 -8.45 -16.39
C ARG A 28 10.04 -7.27 -16.97
N ARG A 29 8.88 -6.84 -16.46
CA ARG A 29 8.08 -5.78 -17.11
C ARG A 29 7.76 -4.62 -16.17
N LYS A 30 7.82 -3.39 -16.69
CA LYS A 30 7.48 -2.16 -15.95
C LYS A 30 6.00 -2.14 -15.55
N ALA A 31 5.13 -2.60 -16.46
CA ALA A 31 3.70 -2.68 -16.21
C ALA A 31 3.33 -3.65 -15.07
N SER A 32 4.00 -4.81 -14.99
CA SER A 32 3.75 -5.77 -13.90
C SER A 32 4.17 -5.20 -12.54
N VAL A 33 5.29 -4.46 -12.47
CA VAL A 33 5.69 -3.79 -11.23
C VAL A 33 4.63 -2.76 -10.78
N LEU A 34 4.06 -2.01 -11.71
CA LEU A 34 3.01 -1.02 -11.40
C LEU A 34 1.71 -1.69 -10.96
N LEU A 35 1.34 -2.82 -11.57
CA LEU A 35 0.16 -3.59 -11.20
C LEU A 35 0.31 -4.18 -9.80
N ASP A 36 1.43 -4.86 -9.52
CA ASP A 36 1.74 -5.42 -8.20
C ASP A 36 1.70 -4.33 -7.10
N VAL A 37 2.22 -3.13 -7.39
CA VAL A 37 2.17 -1.99 -6.46
C VAL A 37 0.74 -1.50 -6.24
N SER A 38 -0.08 -1.47 -7.29
CA SER A 38 -1.48 -1.04 -7.19
C SER A 38 -2.30 -2.01 -6.34
N GLU A 39 -2.12 -3.32 -6.55
CA GLU A 39 -2.73 -4.37 -5.73
C GLU A 39 -2.26 -4.31 -4.28
N TYR A 40 -0.96 -4.10 -4.05
CA TYR A 40 -0.41 -3.95 -2.71
C TYR A 40 -1.03 -2.76 -1.96
N ILE A 41 -1.14 -1.60 -2.60
CA ILE A 41 -1.79 -0.42 -2.03
C ILE A 41 -3.26 -0.70 -1.70
N GLN A 42 -3.97 -1.39 -2.59
CA GLN A 42 -5.38 -1.75 -2.37
C GLN A 42 -5.52 -2.70 -1.16
N GLY A 43 -4.67 -3.72 -1.06
CA GLY A 43 -4.66 -4.64 0.07
C GLY A 43 -4.36 -3.95 1.40
N LEU A 44 -3.44 -2.98 1.41
CA LEU A 44 -3.17 -2.17 2.61
C LEU A 44 -4.38 -1.33 3.02
N LYS A 45 -5.06 -0.68 2.06
CA LYS A 45 -6.26 0.10 2.34
C LYS A 45 -7.37 -0.75 2.94
N GLN A 46 -7.60 -1.94 2.39
CA GLN A 46 -8.60 -2.87 2.90
C GLN A 46 -8.29 -3.29 4.34
N LYS A 47 -7.05 -3.71 4.61
CA LYS A 47 -6.62 -4.10 5.97
C LYS A 47 -6.77 -2.96 6.98
N LEU A 48 -6.46 -1.73 6.57
CA LEU A 48 -6.63 -0.56 7.43
C LEU A 48 -8.10 -0.32 7.76
N GLN A 49 -8.99 -0.46 6.76
CA GLN A 49 -10.43 -0.33 6.96
C GLN A 49 -10.97 -1.42 7.90
N GLU A 50 -10.56 -2.68 7.71
CA GLU A 50 -10.95 -3.80 8.57
C GLU A 50 -10.52 -3.57 10.03
N LEU A 51 -9.26 -3.15 10.24
CA LEU A 51 -8.75 -2.82 11.57
C LEU A 51 -9.49 -1.66 12.21
N ASN A 52 -9.82 -0.62 11.44
CA ASN A 52 -10.58 0.53 11.94
C ASN A 52 -11.99 0.10 12.38
N GLN A 53 -12.68 -0.72 11.58
CA GLN A 53 -14.00 -1.26 11.92
C GLN A 53 -13.93 -2.13 13.18
N LEU A 54 -12.91 -2.98 13.31
CA LEU A 54 -12.71 -3.80 14.51
C LEU A 54 -12.43 -2.96 15.76
N GLN A 55 -11.66 -1.87 15.64
CA GLN A 55 -11.42 -0.95 16.76
C GLN A 55 -12.70 -0.24 17.18
N VAL A 56 -13.48 0.27 16.23
CA VAL A 56 -14.78 0.90 16.51
C VAL A 56 -15.74 -0.11 17.16
N ALA A 57 -15.83 -1.33 16.64
CA ALA A 57 -16.66 -2.39 17.23
C ALA A 57 -16.20 -2.78 18.64
N LYS A 58 -14.89 -2.83 18.89
CA LYS A 58 -14.32 -3.09 20.23
C LYS A 58 -14.65 -1.95 21.19
N ALA A 59 -14.52 -0.71 20.77
CA ALA A 59 -14.90 0.45 21.58
C ALA A 59 -16.39 0.45 21.91
N GLN A 60 -17.26 0.13 20.94
CA GLN A 60 -18.70 0.02 21.17
C GLN A 60 -19.06 -1.08 22.17
N LYS A 61 -18.42 -2.25 22.08
CA LYS A 61 -18.64 -3.32 23.07
C LYS A 61 -18.26 -2.89 24.48
N ILE A 62 -17.13 -2.18 24.65
CA ILE A 62 -16.71 -1.69 25.98
C ILE A 62 -17.76 -0.76 26.59
N ILE A 63 -18.30 0.18 25.78
CA ILE A 63 -19.36 1.09 26.21
C ILE A 63 -20.62 0.31 26.62
N ASP A 64 -21.01 -0.72 25.87
CA ASP A 64 -22.19 -1.53 26.16
C ASP A 64 -22.02 -2.36 27.46
N TYR A 65 -20.81 -2.84 27.74
CA TYR A 65 -20.50 -3.51 29.01
C TYR A 65 -20.49 -2.56 30.21
N ASP A 66 -19.99 -1.34 30.07
CA ASP A 66 -19.98 -0.33 31.14
C ASP A 66 -21.40 0.24 31.44
N LEU A 67 -22.35 0.07 30.51
CA LEU A 67 -23.75 0.51 30.66
C LEU A 67 -24.68 -0.58 31.21
N MET A 68 -24.18 -1.80 31.45
CA MET A 68 -24.93 -2.83 32.18
C MET A 68 -24.86 -2.55 33.70
N PRO A 69 -25.99 -2.56 34.44
CA PRO A 69 -26.08 -2.19 35.86
C PRO A 69 -25.44 -3.21 36.82
#